data_AF-A0A959PSQ8-F1
#
_entry.id   AF-A0A959PSQ8-F1
#
_cell.length_a   1.000
_cell.length_b   1.000
_cell.length_c   1.000
_cell.angle_alpha   90.00
_cell.angle_beta   90.00
_cell.angle_gamma   90.00
#
_symmetry.space_group_name_H-M   'P 1'
#
loop_
_entity.id
_entity.type
_entity.pdbx_description
1 polymer ?
#
loop_
_entity_poly.entity_id
_entity_poly.type
_entity_poly.pdbx_seq_one_letter_code
_entity_poly.pdbx_strand_id
1 'polypeptide(L)'
;MTISYSDLLILDDQKIILDVRSPREFAHAHIPGAVSLPLFDDQERAHVGTTYKQVSREMAIKIGLDYFGPKMRKLVESVEELTNSGDLHVVVHCWRGGMRSAAVAWLLKFYGFQVSVLDGGYKAFRQWVLDNLSKDYNFYLIGGKTGSGKTKILHELAARGHTTIDFEGLASHKGSAFGNIGMPDQPSQEMFENIVSLEVYHKSRSHQVIWVEDE
;
A
#
# COMPACT_ATOMS: atom_id res chain seq x y z
N MET A 1 15.87 -11.48 8.00
CA MET A 1 16.12 -10.88 6.69
C MET A 1 15.19 -9.70 6.49
N THR A 2 15.71 -8.61 5.95
CA THR A 2 14.96 -7.46 5.43
C THR A 2 14.89 -7.55 3.91
N ILE A 3 13.95 -6.85 3.30
CA ILE A 3 13.80 -6.79 1.84
C ILE A 3 13.58 -5.34 1.40
N SER A 4 14.21 -4.89 0.31
CA SER A 4 13.96 -3.56 -0.24
C SER A 4 12.61 -3.54 -0.99
N TYR A 5 12.02 -2.35 -1.19
CA TYR A 5 10.79 -2.27 -1.99
C TYR A 5 11.04 -2.67 -3.46
N SER A 6 12.22 -2.36 -4.01
CA SER A 6 12.58 -2.77 -5.37
C SER A 6 12.64 -4.28 -5.54
N ASP A 7 13.22 -5.00 -4.57
CA ASP A 7 13.26 -6.47 -4.59
C ASP A 7 11.86 -7.05 -4.38
N LEU A 8 11.05 -6.39 -3.53
CA LEU A 8 9.66 -6.79 -3.31
C LEU A 8 8.84 -6.77 -4.61
N LEU A 9 9.09 -5.83 -5.52
CA LEU A 9 8.42 -5.77 -6.83
C LEU A 9 8.78 -6.93 -7.76
N ILE A 10 9.95 -7.55 -7.56
CA ILE A 10 10.48 -8.61 -8.43
C ILE A 10 10.12 -9.99 -7.90
N LEU A 11 9.79 -10.14 -6.61
CA LEU A 11 9.24 -11.39 -6.09
C LEU A 11 7.99 -11.79 -6.87
N ASP A 12 7.92 -13.08 -7.20
CA ASP A 12 6.74 -13.72 -7.79
C ASP A 12 5.48 -13.50 -6.92
N ASP A 13 4.32 -13.82 -7.47
CA ASP A 13 3.02 -13.63 -6.83
C ASP A 13 2.80 -14.48 -5.56
N GLN A 14 3.78 -15.30 -5.17
CA GLN A 14 3.76 -16.11 -3.94
C GLN A 14 4.17 -15.31 -2.70
N LYS A 15 3.56 -14.14 -2.50
CA LYS A 15 3.82 -13.27 -1.34
C LYS A 15 2.55 -12.65 -0.78
N ILE A 16 2.60 -12.31 0.50
CA ILE A 16 1.60 -11.47 1.16
C ILE A 16 2.28 -10.32 1.89
N ILE A 17 1.77 -9.10 1.72
CA ILE A 17 2.29 -7.91 2.38
C ILE A 17 1.38 -7.59 3.57
N LEU A 18 1.91 -7.58 4.78
CA LEU A 18 1.19 -7.29 6.02
C LEU A 18 1.58 -5.92 6.55
N ASP A 19 0.59 -5.03 6.65
CA ASP A 19 0.74 -3.71 7.26
C ASP A 19 0.35 -3.76 8.73
N VAL A 20 1.34 -3.59 9.62
CA VAL A 20 1.11 -3.63 11.08
C VAL A 20 0.94 -2.25 11.71
N ARG A 21 0.75 -1.22 10.87
CA ARG A 21 0.33 0.12 11.34
C ARG A 21 -1.10 0.08 11.88
N SER A 22 -1.53 1.16 12.54
CA SER A 22 -2.89 1.20 13.09
C SER A 22 -3.95 1.26 11.98
N PRO A 23 -5.21 0.89 12.27
CA PRO A 23 -6.29 0.93 11.30
C PRO A 23 -6.44 2.29 10.59
N ARG A 24 -6.31 3.41 11.33
CA ARG A 24 -6.34 4.75 10.74
C ARG A 24 -5.15 5.03 9.82
N GLU A 25 -3.95 4.59 10.18
CA GLU A 25 -2.75 4.73 9.34
C GLU A 25 -2.95 3.96 8.02
N PHE A 26 -3.53 2.75 8.05
CA PHE A 26 -3.80 1.92 6.87
C PHE A 26 -4.93 2.49 6.00
N ALA A 27 -6.04 2.90 6.61
CA ALA A 27 -7.20 3.46 5.91
C ALA A 27 -6.88 4.77 5.20
N HIS A 28 -5.97 5.58 5.75
CA HIS A 28 -5.50 6.79 5.08
C HIS A 28 -4.79 6.46 3.76
N ALA A 29 -3.80 5.58 3.80
CA ALA A 29 -3.10 5.07 2.62
C ALA A 29 -2.18 3.89 3.00
N HIS A 30 -2.04 2.92 2.11
CA HIS A 30 -1.24 1.71 2.30
C HIS A 30 -0.61 1.26 0.97
N ILE A 31 0.31 0.29 1.04
CA ILE A 31 0.89 -0.32 -0.16
C ILE A 31 -0.26 -1.06 -0.89
N PRO A 32 -0.52 -0.79 -2.18
CA PRO A 32 -1.57 -1.50 -2.91
C PRO A 32 -1.37 -3.02 -2.82
N GLY A 33 -2.44 -3.75 -2.46
CA GLY A 33 -2.39 -5.20 -2.24
C GLY A 33 -1.92 -5.63 -0.84
N ALA A 34 -1.55 -4.71 0.05
CA ALA A 34 -1.26 -5.05 1.45
C ALA A 34 -2.53 -5.37 2.25
N VAL A 35 -2.41 -6.29 3.20
CA VAL A 35 -3.45 -6.68 4.15
C VAL A 35 -3.15 -6.05 5.51
N SER A 36 -4.17 -5.47 6.13
CA SER A 36 -4.05 -4.87 7.46
C SER A 36 -3.96 -5.96 8.54
N LEU A 37 -2.89 -5.92 9.32
CA LEU A 37 -2.67 -6.78 10.50
C LEU A 37 -2.14 -5.92 11.66
N PRO A 38 -2.99 -5.03 12.21
CA PRO A 38 -2.53 -3.98 13.12
C PRO A 38 -1.93 -4.57 14.40
N LEU A 39 -0.70 -4.17 14.72
CA LEU A 39 -0.08 -4.50 16.02
C LEU A 39 -0.80 -3.79 17.17
N PHE A 40 -1.21 -2.54 16.92
CA PHE A 40 -1.92 -1.68 17.85
C PHE A 40 -3.16 -1.12 17.18
N ASP A 41 -4.25 -0.97 17.93
CA ASP A 41 -5.36 -0.12 17.49
C ASP A 41 -4.96 1.37 17.53
N ASP A 42 -5.86 2.25 17.10
CA ASP A 42 -5.56 3.69 17.02
C ASP A 42 -5.28 4.35 18.38
N GLN A 43 -5.95 3.89 19.45
CA GLN A 43 -5.77 4.43 20.80
C GLN A 43 -4.45 3.95 21.41
N GLU A 44 -4.17 2.65 21.33
CA GLU A 44 -2.92 2.04 21.75
C GLU A 44 -1.73 2.64 20.98
N ARG A 45 -1.88 2.82 19.65
CA ARG A 45 -0.88 3.46 18.79
C ARG A 45 -0.58 4.89 19.21
N ALA A 46 -1.60 5.65 19.59
CA ALA A 46 -1.47 7.01 20.09
C ALA A 46 -0.77 7.03 21.46
N HIS A 47 -1.15 6.13 22.36
CA HIS A 47 -0.56 6.01 23.68
C HIS A 47 0.92 5.64 23.62
N VAL A 48 1.27 4.53 22.94
CA VAL A 48 2.67 4.09 22.77
C VAL A 48 3.50 5.18 22.07
N GLY A 49 2.94 5.81 21.04
CA GLY A 49 3.62 6.89 20.30
C GLY A 49 3.88 8.14 21.14
N THR A 50 2.94 8.50 22.01
CA THR A 50 3.06 9.65 22.91
C THR A 50 4.10 9.36 23.99
N THR A 51 4.02 8.20 24.66
CA THR A 51 5.01 7.77 25.65
C THR A 51 6.41 7.71 25.07
N TYR A 52 6.58 7.23 23.83
CA TYR A 52 7.88 7.16 23.16
C TYR A 52 8.49 8.55 22.97
N LYS A 53 7.67 9.55 22.60
CA LYS A 53 8.13 10.92 22.34
C LYS A 53 8.32 11.75 23.61
N GLN A 54 7.43 11.59 24.59
CA GLN A 54 7.33 12.49 25.74
C GLN A 54 7.95 11.93 27.03
N VAL A 55 8.07 10.61 27.15
CA VAL A 55 8.54 9.96 28.39
C VAL A 55 9.88 9.29 28.14
N SER A 56 9.87 8.09 27.53
CA SER A 56 11.08 7.38 27.14
C SER A 56 10.77 6.22 26.19
N ARG A 57 11.81 5.78 25.49
CA ARG A 57 11.75 4.60 24.63
C ARG A 57 11.43 3.35 25.45
N GLU A 58 12.07 3.17 26.60
CA GLU A 58 11.92 1.98 27.45
C GLU A 58 10.50 1.85 27.99
N MET A 59 9.88 2.97 28.41
CA MET A 59 8.51 2.96 28.91
C MET A 59 7.52 2.64 27.79
N ALA A 60 7.71 3.21 26.60
CA ALA A 60 6.89 2.90 25.43
C ALA A 60 6.98 1.42 25.02
N ILE A 61 8.15 0.80 25.17
CA ILE A 61 8.33 -0.64 24.93
C ILE A 61 7.52 -1.46 25.94
N LYS A 62 7.58 -1.13 27.24
CA LYS A 62 6.81 -1.84 28.27
C LYS A 62 5.30 -1.80 27.98
N ILE A 63 4.77 -0.60 27.72
CA ILE A 63 3.36 -0.42 27.35
C ILE A 63 3.03 -1.18 26.05
N GLY A 64 3.93 -1.15 25.07
CA GLY A 64 3.76 -1.90 23.83
C GLY A 64 3.70 -3.41 24.04
N LEU A 65 4.48 -3.95 24.98
CA LEU A 65 4.43 -5.38 25.35
C LEU A 65 3.11 -5.75 26.04
N ASP A 66 2.58 -4.87 26.89
CA ASP A 66 1.28 -5.08 27.54
C ASP A 66 0.15 -5.19 26.51
N TYR A 67 0.20 -4.41 25.43
CA TYR A 67 -0.75 -4.50 24.31
C TYR A 67 -0.49 -5.67 23.35
N PHE A 68 0.78 -5.99 23.09
CA PHE A 68 1.16 -7.02 22.12
C PHE A 68 0.95 -8.44 22.65
N GLY A 69 1.33 -8.72 23.90
CA GLY A 69 1.29 -10.05 24.50
C GLY A 69 -0.07 -10.75 24.35
N PRO A 70 -1.19 -10.11 24.76
CA PRO A 70 -2.53 -10.68 24.62
C PRO A 70 -2.97 -10.93 23.17
N LYS A 71 -2.34 -10.27 22.18
CA LYS A 71 -2.71 -10.35 20.75
C LYS A 71 -1.87 -11.34 19.96
N MET A 72 -0.76 -11.83 20.52
CA MET A 72 0.20 -12.68 19.81
C MET A 72 -0.45 -13.90 19.13
N ARG A 73 -1.26 -14.66 19.87
CA ARG A 73 -1.95 -15.84 19.34
C ARG A 73 -2.85 -15.48 18.15
N LYS A 74 -3.66 -14.43 18.30
CA LYS A 74 -4.59 -13.98 17.27
C LYS A 74 -3.86 -13.54 16.00
N LEU A 75 -2.72 -12.86 16.14
CA LEU A 75 -1.90 -12.44 14.99
C LEU A 75 -1.39 -13.64 14.19
N VAL A 76 -0.99 -14.73 14.86
CA VAL A 76 -0.56 -15.97 14.21
C VAL A 76 -1.73 -16.61 13.46
N GLU A 77 -2.86 -16.83 14.15
CA GLU A 77 -4.06 -17.45 13.56
C GLU A 77 -4.58 -16.65 12.34
N SER A 78 -4.56 -15.32 12.41
CA SER A 78 -4.92 -14.47 11.25
C SER A 78 -3.96 -14.66 10.07
N VAL A 79 -2.67 -14.87 10.30
CA VAL A 79 -1.72 -15.12 9.20
C VAL A 79 -1.88 -16.54 8.65
N GLU A 80 -2.17 -17.54 9.48
CA GLU A 80 -2.53 -18.88 9.00
C GLU A 80 -3.74 -18.83 8.06
N GLU A 81 -4.81 -18.16 8.47
CA GLU A 81 -6.00 -17.99 7.62
C GLU A 81 -5.69 -17.34 6.27
N LEU A 82 -4.81 -16.33 6.27
CA LEU A 82 -4.39 -15.64 5.05
C LEU A 82 -3.43 -16.46 4.17
N THR A 83 -2.74 -17.45 4.73
CA THR A 83 -1.71 -18.26 4.05
C THR A 83 -2.11 -19.71 3.83
N ASN A 84 -3.31 -20.12 4.25
CA ASN A 84 -3.83 -21.49 4.17
C ASN A 84 -3.82 -22.14 2.77
N SER A 85 -3.57 -21.37 1.71
CA SER A 85 -3.54 -21.84 0.31
C SER A 85 -2.12 -22.10 -0.25
N GLY A 86 -1.04 -21.87 0.51
CA GLY A 86 0.31 -22.22 0.07
C GLY A 86 1.44 -21.64 0.92
N ASP A 87 2.67 -22.05 0.61
CA ASP A 87 3.89 -21.50 1.23
C ASP A 87 4.16 -20.08 0.72
N LEU A 88 3.39 -19.10 1.22
CA LEU A 88 3.54 -17.69 0.87
C LEU A 88 4.68 -17.03 1.66
N HIS A 89 5.49 -16.23 0.98
CA HIS A 89 6.46 -15.38 1.64
C HIS A 89 5.78 -14.17 2.28
N VAL A 90 5.87 -14.06 3.60
CA VAL A 90 5.24 -12.99 4.38
C VAL A 90 6.16 -11.78 4.46
N VAL A 91 5.70 -10.62 4.01
CA VAL A 91 6.44 -9.36 4.07
C VAL A 91 5.74 -8.41 5.03
N VAL A 92 6.34 -8.18 6.19
CA VAL A 92 5.77 -7.33 7.25
C VAL A 92 6.36 -5.93 7.15
N HIS A 93 5.52 -4.90 7.26
CA HIS A 93 6.00 -3.53 7.36
C HIS A 93 5.23 -2.72 8.39
N CYS A 94 5.90 -1.69 8.90
CA CYS A 94 5.24 -0.60 9.62
C CYS A 94 5.63 0.72 8.93
N TRP A 95 5.48 1.86 9.61
CA TRP A 95 5.81 3.17 9.02
C TRP A 95 7.27 3.28 8.54
N ARG A 96 8.23 2.72 9.29
CA ARG A 96 9.68 2.87 9.04
C ARG A 96 10.48 1.56 9.05
N GLY A 97 9.81 0.40 9.02
CA GLY A 97 10.49 -0.89 9.14
C GLY A 97 11.17 -1.13 10.50
N GLY A 98 10.73 -0.43 11.54
CA GLY A 98 11.33 -0.46 12.88
C GLY A 98 10.75 -1.53 13.80
N MET A 99 10.73 -1.24 15.11
CA MET A 99 10.39 -2.21 16.16
C MET A 99 9.01 -2.87 16.03
N ARG A 100 8.00 -2.14 15.53
CA ARG A 100 6.63 -2.69 15.35
C ARG A 100 6.62 -3.86 14.37
N SER A 101 7.14 -3.66 13.16
CA SER A 101 7.24 -4.72 12.16
C SER A 101 8.24 -5.80 12.57
N ALA A 102 9.33 -5.44 13.26
CA ALA A 102 10.29 -6.41 13.77
C ALA A 102 9.68 -7.35 14.82
N ALA A 103 8.84 -6.85 15.74
CA ALA A 103 8.19 -7.66 16.77
C ALA A 103 7.20 -8.67 16.16
N VAL A 104 6.35 -8.23 15.22
CA VAL A 104 5.43 -9.12 14.51
C VAL A 104 6.20 -10.13 13.65
N ALA A 105 7.21 -9.69 12.90
CA ALA A 105 8.03 -10.59 12.11
C ALA A 105 8.79 -11.62 12.95
N TRP A 106 9.24 -11.25 14.17
CA TRP A 106 9.84 -12.20 15.11
C TRP A 106 8.85 -13.28 15.53
N LEU A 107 7.63 -12.88 15.92
CA LEU A 107 6.58 -13.82 16.33
C LEU A 107 6.23 -14.80 15.21
N LEU A 108 6.01 -14.28 14.00
CA LEU A 108 5.65 -15.11 12.84
C LEU A 108 6.79 -16.06 12.44
N LYS A 109 8.05 -15.62 12.52
CA LYS A 109 9.21 -16.51 12.32
C LYS A 109 9.32 -17.58 13.39
N PHE A 110 9.09 -17.21 14.64
CA PHE A 110 9.11 -18.14 15.76
C PHE A 110 8.07 -19.25 15.57
N TYR A 111 6.90 -18.90 15.01
CA TYR A 111 5.87 -19.88 14.68
C TYR A 111 6.26 -20.81 13.52
N GLY A 112 6.93 -20.28 12.50
CA GLY A 112 7.45 -21.07 11.37
C GLY A 112 7.28 -20.44 9.99
N PHE A 113 6.70 -19.24 9.88
CA PHE A 113 6.51 -18.59 8.58
C PHE A 113 7.84 -18.12 7.95
N GLN A 114 7.89 -18.15 6.62
CA GLN A 114 8.90 -17.45 5.82
C GLN A 114 8.61 -15.94 5.89
N VAL A 115 9.40 -15.17 6.63
CA VAL A 115 9.10 -13.74 6.87
C VAL A 115 10.27 -12.81 6.58
N SER A 116 9.99 -11.73 5.86
CA SER A 116 10.88 -10.57 5.70
C SER A 116 10.25 -9.30 6.24
N VAL A 117 11.08 -8.35 6.67
CA VAL A 117 10.63 -6.99 7.01
C VAL A 117 10.95 -6.06 5.85
N LEU A 118 9.98 -5.27 5.39
CA LEU A 118 10.23 -4.24 4.38
C LEU A 118 11.18 -3.19 4.94
N ASP A 119 12.36 -3.07 4.33
CA ASP A 119 13.38 -2.12 4.73
C ASP A 119 12.89 -0.69 4.53
N GLY A 120 13.09 0.16 5.53
CA GLY A 120 12.53 1.51 5.59
C GLY A 120 11.00 1.59 5.65
N GLY A 121 10.28 0.45 5.61
CA GLY A 121 8.83 0.34 5.74
C GLY A 121 8.02 1.12 4.71
N TYR A 122 6.82 1.53 5.10
CA TYR A 122 5.93 2.32 4.24
C TYR A 122 6.57 3.62 3.76
N LYS A 123 7.45 4.26 4.58
CA LYS A 123 8.18 5.45 4.16
C LYS A 123 9.07 5.20 2.94
N ALA A 124 9.78 4.07 2.89
CA ALA A 124 10.63 3.73 1.74
C ALA A 124 9.79 3.47 0.49
N PHE A 125 8.65 2.79 0.64
CA PHE A 125 7.66 2.66 -0.44
C PHE A 125 7.17 4.03 -0.93
N ARG A 126 6.83 4.95 -0.03
CA ARG A 126 6.39 6.29 -0.40
C ARG A 126 7.47 7.10 -1.13
N GLN A 127 8.73 6.96 -0.72
CA GLN A 127 9.83 7.56 -1.47
C GLN A 127 9.90 6.99 -2.89
N TRP A 128 9.82 5.66 -3.03
CA TRP A 128 9.79 5.01 -4.35
C TRP A 128 8.61 5.50 -5.21
N VAL A 129 7.42 5.71 -4.62
CA VAL A 129 6.25 6.25 -5.34
C VAL A 129 6.56 7.63 -5.89
N LEU A 130 7.04 8.55 -5.06
CA LEU A 130 7.35 9.92 -5.48
C LEU A 130 8.45 9.94 -6.54
N ASP A 131 9.51 9.15 -6.36
CA ASP A 131 10.60 9.02 -7.32
C ASP A 131 10.08 8.46 -8.65
N ASN A 132 9.16 7.49 -8.62
CA ASN A 132 8.59 6.91 -9.82
C ASN A 132 7.68 7.90 -10.56
N LEU A 133 6.81 8.62 -9.85
CA LEU A 133 5.95 9.67 -10.45
C LEU A 133 6.74 10.85 -11.01
N SER A 134 7.98 11.06 -10.56
CA SER A 134 8.86 12.12 -11.07
C SER A 134 9.58 11.78 -12.38
N LYS A 135 9.44 10.55 -12.89
CA LYS A 135 10.07 10.12 -14.14
C LYS A 135 9.31 10.64 -15.35
N ASP A 136 10.03 10.78 -16.46
CA ASP A 136 9.42 11.06 -17.75
C ASP A 136 8.76 9.81 -18.33
N TYR A 137 7.49 9.93 -18.70
CA TYR A 137 6.71 8.89 -19.36
C TYR A 137 6.15 9.41 -20.68
N ASN A 138 6.01 8.52 -21.66
CA ASN A 138 5.44 8.85 -22.95
C ASN A 138 3.91 8.77 -22.90
N PHE A 139 3.28 9.83 -22.39
CA PHE A 139 1.82 9.94 -22.29
C PHE A 139 1.21 10.58 -23.54
N TYR A 140 0.15 9.96 -24.06
CA TYR A 140 -0.74 10.59 -25.05
C TYR A 140 -2.06 10.96 -24.36
N LEU A 141 -2.35 12.25 -24.35
CA LEU A 141 -3.50 12.82 -23.65
C LEU A 141 -4.73 12.84 -24.56
N ILE A 142 -5.83 12.25 -24.09
CA ILE A 142 -7.16 12.38 -24.70
C ILE A 142 -7.80 13.64 -24.11
N GLY A 143 -7.68 14.75 -24.83
CA GLY A 143 -8.24 16.03 -24.42
C GLY A 143 -9.74 16.17 -24.74
N GLY A 144 -10.48 16.85 -23.88
CA GLY A 144 -11.89 17.18 -24.17
C GLY A 144 -12.68 17.76 -22.99
N LYS A 145 -13.81 18.41 -23.29
CA LYS A 145 -14.71 18.94 -22.25
C LYS A 145 -15.30 17.82 -21.38
N THR A 146 -15.63 18.14 -20.13
CA THR A 146 -16.37 17.23 -19.24
C THR A 146 -17.65 16.74 -19.92
N GLY A 147 -17.92 15.43 -19.85
CA GLY A 147 -19.06 14.80 -20.51
C GLY A 147 -18.88 14.52 -22.00
N SER A 148 -17.71 14.77 -22.60
CA SER A 148 -17.43 14.44 -24.03
C SER A 148 -17.16 12.95 -24.29
N GLY A 149 -17.15 12.10 -23.26
CA GLY A 149 -16.99 10.66 -23.40
C GLY A 149 -15.54 10.16 -23.52
N LYS A 150 -14.56 10.92 -23.02
CA LYS A 150 -13.12 10.56 -23.05
C LYS A 150 -12.85 9.18 -22.44
N THR A 151 -13.43 8.90 -21.28
CA THR A 151 -13.33 7.60 -20.59
C THR A 151 -13.77 6.44 -21.49
N LYS A 152 -14.81 6.64 -22.32
CA LYS A 152 -15.27 5.61 -23.29
C LYS A 152 -14.24 5.38 -24.40
N ILE A 153 -13.61 6.45 -24.90
CA ILE A 153 -12.55 6.36 -25.92
C ILE A 153 -11.35 5.62 -25.33
N LEU A 154 -10.96 5.95 -24.10
CA LEU A 154 -9.87 5.30 -23.38
C LEU A 154 -10.13 3.79 -23.21
N HIS A 155 -11.34 3.40 -22.79
CA HIS A 155 -11.71 1.98 -22.65
C HIS A 155 -11.72 1.25 -24.00
N GLU A 156 -12.14 1.89 -25.08
CA GLU A 156 -12.08 1.31 -26.43
C GLU A 156 -10.63 1.13 -26.91
N LEU A 157 -9.72 2.07 -26.59
CA LEU A 157 -8.29 1.92 -26.86
C LEU A 157 -7.70 0.73 -26.09
N ALA A 158 -8.07 0.58 -24.81
CA ALA A 158 -7.67 -0.56 -23.99
C ALA A 158 -8.15 -1.89 -24.59
N ALA A 159 -9.42 -1.94 -25.04
CA ALA A 159 -10.00 -3.12 -25.68
C ALA A 159 -9.30 -3.51 -27.00
N ARG A 160 -8.66 -2.55 -27.67
CA ARG A 160 -7.86 -2.77 -28.88
C ARG A 160 -6.39 -3.09 -28.61
N GLY A 161 -6.02 -3.29 -27.33
CA GLY A 161 -4.68 -3.69 -26.93
C GLY A 161 -3.70 -2.53 -26.76
N HIS A 162 -4.16 -1.28 -26.72
CA HIS A 162 -3.32 -0.15 -26.34
C HIS A 162 -3.10 -0.11 -24.83
N THR A 163 -1.94 0.40 -24.42
CA THR A 163 -1.64 0.66 -23.01
C THR A 163 -2.37 1.92 -22.57
N THR A 164 -3.28 1.81 -21.60
CA THR A 164 -4.07 2.93 -21.09
C THR A 164 -4.03 2.98 -19.56
N ILE A 165 -4.22 4.17 -18.99
CA ILE A 165 -4.46 4.37 -17.55
C ILE A 165 -5.66 5.30 -17.40
N ASP A 166 -6.67 4.84 -16.65
CA ASP A 166 -7.92 5.55 -16.34
C ASP A 166 -7.79 6.25 -14.98
N PHE A 167 -7.20 7.45 -14.96
CA PHE A 167 -7.00 8.25 -13.75
C PHE A 167 -8.31 8.61 -13.04
N GLU A 168 -9.36 8.94 -13.78
CA GLU A 168 -10.70 9.23 -13.27
C GLU A 168 -11.26 8.01 -12.52
N GLY A 169 -11.11 6.82 -13.10
CA GLY A 169 -11.44 5.55 -12.47
C GLY A 169 -10.59 5.26 -11.23
N LEU A 170 -9.28 5.50 -11.28
CA LEU A 170 -8.39 5.34 -10.12
C LEU A 170 -8.72 6.33 -8.98
N ALA A 171 -9.28 7.49 -9.29
CA ALA A 171 -9.69 8.52 -8.34
C ALA A 171 -11.11 8.32 -7.78
N SER A 172 -11.86 7.31 -8.25
CA SER A 172 -13.29 7.17 -8.00
C SER A 172 -14.05 8.49 -8.29
N HIS A 173 -13.70 9.14 -9.41
CA HIS A 173 -14.20 10.46 -9.79
C HIS A 173 -15.08 10.38 -11.05
N LYS A 174 -15.88 11.43 -11.32
CA LYS A 174 -16.74 11.59 -12.49
C LYS A 174 -16.56 12.95 -13.14
N GLY A 175 -15.38 13.23 -13.64
CA GLY A 175 -15.06 14.51 -14.27
C GLY A 175 -15.12 15.70 -13.30
N SER A 176 -14.43 16.78 -13.68
CA SER A 176 -14.38 18.03 -12.90
C SER A 176 -15.74 18.65 -12.51
N ALA A 177 -16.83 18.29 -13.20
CA ALA A 177 -18.17 18.84 -12.95
C ALA A 177 -19.04 17.98 -12.01
N PHE A 178 -18.83 16.66 -11.96
CA PHE A 178 -19.71 15.76 -11.19
C PHE A 178 -19.04 15.15 -9.96
N GLY A 179 -17.75 15.37 -9.74
CA GLY A 179 -17.10 14.98 -8.49
C GLY A 179 -17.18 13.46 -8.27
N ASN A 180 -17.64 13.04 -7.10
CA ASN A 180 -17.81 11.62 -6.74
C ASN A 180 -19.26 11.12 -6.83
N ILE A 181 -20.16 11.81 -7.55
CA ILE A 181 -21.59 11.46 -7.55
C ILE A 181 -21.81 10.03 -8.06
N GLY A 182 -22.28 9.16 -7.16
CA GLY A 182 -22.53 7.76 -7.45
C GLY A 182 -21.27 6.91 -7.66
N MET A 183 -20.11 7.38 -7.18
CA MET A 183 -18.86 6.61 -7.10
C MET A 183 -18.59 6.17 -5.65
N PRO A 184 -17.73 5.16 -5.42
CA PRO A 184 -17.21 4.84 -4.09
C PRO A 184 -16.47 6.03 -3.46
N ASP A 185 -16.12 5.90 -2.18
CA ASP A 185 -15.28 6.88 -1.50
C ASP A 185 -13.98 7.12 -2.28
N GLN A 186 -13.63 8.39 -2.45
CA GLN A 186 -12.40 8.75 -3.13
C GLN A 186 -11.20 8.37 -2.25
N PRO A 187 -10.12 7.84 -2.84
CA PRO A 187 -8.89 7.62 -2.11
C PRO A 187 -8.34 8.95 -1.57
N SER A 188 -7.60 8.89 -0.46
CA SER A 188 -6.78 10.05 -0.08
C SER A 188 -5.79 10.38 -1.19
N GLN A 189 -5.29 11.61 -1.23
CA GLN A 189 -4.24 11.98 -2.20
C GLN A 189 -3.04 11.03 -2.12
N GLU A 190 -2.61 10.67 -0.91
CA GLU A 190 -1.48 9.75 -0.70
C GLU A 190 -1.77 8.35 -1.27
N MET A 191 -3.00 7.86 -1.11
CA MET A 191 -3.42 6.56 -1.65
C MET A 191 -3.60 6.60 -3.17
N PHE A 192 -4.13 7.70 -3.71
CA PHE A 192 -4.24 7.90 -5.15
C PHE A 192 -2.85 7.86 -5.80
N GLU A 193 -1.88 8.60 -5.25
CA GLU A 193 -0.49 8.57 -5.72
C GLU A 193 0.12 7.16 -5.64
N ASN A 194 -0.16 6.40 -4.57
CA ASN A 194 0.28 5.00 -4.45
C ASN A 194 -0.22 4.13 -5.62
N ILE A 195 -1.53 4.22 -5.90
CA ILE A 195 -2.19 3.43 -6.93
C ILE A 195 -1.67 3.83 -8.31
N VAL A 196 -1.67 5.14 -8.61
CA VAL A 196 -1.20 5.68 -9.90
C VAL A 196 0.25 5.29 -10.16
N SER A 197 1.13 5.42 -9.17
CA SER A 197 2.54 5.08 -9.35
C SER A 197 2.73 3.61 -9.68
N LEU A 198 1.97 2.71 -9.04
CA LEU A 198 2.07 1.29 -9.32
C LEU A 198 1.54 0.96 -10.73
N GLU A 199 0.40 1.55 -11.11
CA GLU A 199 -0.18 1.36 -12.44
C GLU A 199 0.78 1.84 -13.54
N VAL A 200 1.31 3.07 -13.41
CA VAL A 200 2.29 3.64 -14.34
C VAL A 200 3.55 2.77 -14.39
N TYR A 201 4.05 2.30 -13.24
CA TYR A 201 5.21 1.42 -13.21
C TYR A 201 4.97 0.13 -14.00
N HIS A 202 3.83 -0.53 -13.84
CA HIS A 202 3.54 -1.77 -14.58
C HIS A 202 3.33 -1.52 -16.08
N LYS A 203 2.56 -0.49 -16.44
CA LYS A 203 2.20 -0.16 -17.82
C LYS A 203 3.39 0.33 -18.64
N SER A 204 4.32 1.06 -18.00
CA SER A 204 5.52 1.58 -18.69
C SER A 204 6.54 0.50 -19.08
N ARG A 205 6.47 -0.71 -18.51
CA ARG A 205 7.40 -1.81 -18.84
C ARG A 205 7.32 -2.26 -20.30
N SER A 206 6.17 -2.07 -20.96
CA SER A 206 5.98 -2.44 -22.36
C SER A 206 6.71 -1.50 -23.34
N HIS A 207 7.27 -0.38 -22.88
CA HIS A 207 7.89 0.69 -23.69
C HIS A 207 6.93 1.28 -24.75
N GLN A 208 5.63 1.05 -24.61
CA GLN A 208 4.61 1.65 -25.46
C GLN A 208 4.17 3.01 -24.91
N VAL A 209 3.58 3.81 -25.78
CA VAL A 209 2.82 5.01 -25.39
C VAL A 209 1.71 4.62 -24.42
N ILE A 210 1.53 5.42 -23.37
CA ILE A 210 0.44 5.26 -22.41
C ILE A 210 -0.63 6.31 -22.70
N TRP A 211 -1.83 5.88 -23.06
CA TRP A 211 -2.96 6.79 -23.24
C TRP A 211 -3.61 7.11 -21.89
N VAL A 212 -3.93 8.38 -21.68
CA VAL A 212 -4.55 8.90 -20.46
C VAL A 212 -5.58 9.96 -20.83
N GLU A 213 -6.63 10.12 -20.04
CA GLU A 213 -7.57 11.22 -20.14
C GLU A 213 -7.09 12.48 -19.42
N ASP A 214 -7.54 13.65 -19.90
CA ASP A 214 -7.35 14.92 -19.19
C ASP A 214 -8.38 15.08 -18.06
N GLU A 215 -7.94 15.56 -16.89
CA GLU A 215 -8.81 15.94 -15.75
C GLU A 215 -8.38 17.27 -15.16
#